data_AF-A0A662S0B7-F1
#
_entry.id   AF-A0A662S0B7-F1
#
_cell.length_a   1.000
_cell.length_b   1.000
_cell.length_c   1.000
_cell.angle_alpha   90.00
_cell.angle_beta   90.00
_cell.angle_gamma   90.00
#
_symmetry.space_group_name_H-M   'P 1'
#
loop_
_entity.id
_entity.type
_entity.pdbx_description
1 polymer ?
#
loop_
_entity_poly.entity_id
_entity_poly.type
_entity_poly.pdbx_seq_one_letter_code
_entity_poly.pdbx_strand_id
1 'polypeptide(L)'
;MTYASFLYCERCRASYDLERLRNRCENCGGPLNIGYNMDKLREISIKGRWVSRAGGIWKYWELLPSHPEKAISLGEGNTRLHKARKIGSKMGLKELFVKDETTNPTGSFMDRGA
;
A
#
# COMPACT_ATOMS: atom_id res chain seq x y z
N MET A 1 7.01 10.48 -10.47
CA MET A 1 7.17 9.18 -11.16
C MET A 1 6.98 8.09 -10.11
N THR A 2 6.18 7.07 -10.40
CA THR A 2 6.04 5.91 -9.51
C THR A 2 7.29 5.01 -9.58
N TYR A 3 7.55 4.28 -8.50
CA TYR A 3 8.58 3.25 -8.41
C TYR A 3 8.04 1.86 -8.81
N ALA A 4 6.72 1.69 -8.86
CA ALA A 4 6.10 0.55 -9.52
C ALA A 4 6.48 0.56 -11.00
N SER A 5 7.02 -0.54 -11.50
CA SER A 5 7.72 -0.57 -12.78
C SER A 5 7.16 -1.59 -13.77
N PHE A 6 6.66 -2.73 -13.29
CA PHE A 6 6.15 -3.81 -14.14
C PHE A 6 5.15 -4.69 -13.37
N LEU A 7 4.41 -5.52 -14.09
CA LEU A 7 3.62 -6.60 -13.52
C LEU A 7 4.33 -7.93 -13.76
N TYR A 8 4.27 -8.86 -12.82
CA TYR A 8 4.89 -10.17 -12.99
C TYR A 8 4.09 -11.31 -12.39
N CYS A 9 4.18 -12.49 -12.99
CA CYS A 9 3.56 -13.70 -12.49
C CYS A 9 4.57 -14.56 -11.73
N GLU A 10 4.31 -14.82 -10.44
CA GLU A 10 5.17 -15.72 -9.64
C GLU A 10 5.16 -17.17 -10.15
N ARG A 11 4.06 -17.60 -10.80
CA ARG A 11 3.89 -18.99 -11.26
C ARG A 11 4.74 -19.32 -12.49
N CYS A 12 4.69 -18.47 -13.52
CA CYS A 12 5.35 -18.73 -14.81
C CYS A 12 6.43 -17.71 -15.15
N ARG A 13 6.76 -16.79 -14.24
CA ARG A 13 7.79 -15.75 -14.39
C ARG A 13 7.59 -14.78 -15.57
N ALA A 14 6.41 -14.77 -16.20
CA ALA A 14 6.08 -13.80 -17.22
C ALA A 14 6.06 -12.38 -16.63
N SER A 15 6.55 -11.41 -17.39
CA SER A 15 6.61 -10.00 -17.04
C SER A 15 5.84 -9.17 -18.07
N TYR A 16 5.18 -8.12 -17.61
CA TYR A 16 4.32 -7.25 -18.41
C TYR A 16 4.53 -5.79 -18.04
N ASP A 17 4.19 -4.90 -18.98
CA ASP A 17 4.13 -3.46 -18.75
C ASP A 17 3.07 -3.09 -17.69
N LEU A 18 3.31 -2.00 -16.96
CA LEU A 18 2.40 -1.48 -15.94
C LEU A 18 1.27 -0.61 -16.53
N GLU A 19 1.43 -0.13 -17.77
CA GLU A 19 0.51 0.83 -18.41
C GLU A 19 -0.80 0.16 -18.85
N ARG A 20 -0.72 -1.10 -19.28
CA ARG A 20 -1.88 -1.87 -19.68
C ARG A 20 -2.51 -2.58 -18.49
N LEU A 21 -3.81 -2.34 -18.30
CA LEU A 21 -4.61 -3.05 -17.30
C LEU A 21 -4.64 -4.55 -17.60
N ARG A 22 -4.16 -5.36 -16.64
CA ARG A 22 -4.13 -6.82 -16.71
C ARG A 22 -4.53 -7.42 -15.36
N ASN A 23 -5.63 -8.17 -15.33
CA ASN A 23 -6.12 -8.80 -14.10
C ASN A 23 -5.50 -10.18 -13.84
N ARG A 24 -5.02 -10.85 -14.90
CA ARG A 24 -4.44 -12.19 -14.85
C ARG A 24 -3.29 -12.31 -15.83
N CYS A 25 -2.37 -13.22 -15.55
CA CYS A 25 -1.30 -13.58 -16.45
C CYS A 25 -1.87 -14.21 -17.73
N GLU A 26 -1.48 -13.67 -18.88
CA GLU A 26 -1.93 -14.15 -20.19
C GLU A 26 -1.40 -15.55 -20.54
N ASN A 27 -0.28 -15.95 -19.94
CA ASN A 27 0.34 -17.25 -20.24
C ASN A 27 -0.25 -18.41 -19.39
N CYS A 28 -0.61 -18.15 -18.13
CA CYS A 28 -1.02 -19.23 -17.21
C CYS A 28 -2.28 -18.94 -16.37
N GLY A 29 -2.94 -17.80 -16.56
CA GLY A 29 -4.15 -17.39 -15.82
C GLY A 29 -3.93 -17.06 -14.34
N GLY A 30 -2.69 -17.13 -13.85
CA GLY A 30 -2.32 -16.83 -12.46
C GLY A 30 -2.45 -15.34 -12.12
N PRO A 31 -2.44 -14.99 -10.81
CA PRO A 31 -2.41 -13.60 -10.37
C PRO A 31 -1.11 -12.92 -10.82
N LEU A 32 -1.21 -11.60 -11.02
CA LEU A 32 -0.07 -10.72 -11.29
C LEU A 32 0.25 -9.91 -10.03
N ASN A 33 1.54 -9.75 -9.76
CA ASN A 33 2.07 -8.90 -8.71
C ASN A 33 2.73 -7.66 -9.31
N ILE A 34 2.88 -6.61 -8.51
CA ILE A 34 3.55 -5.37 -8.90
C ILE A 34 5.05 -5.48 -8.56
N GLY A 35 5.89 -5.33 -9.58
CA GLY A 35 7.33 -5.22 -9.46
C GLY A 35 7.78 -3.77 -9.30
N TYR A 36 8.86 -3.57 -8.55
CA TYR A 36 9.40 -2.25 -8.21
C TYR A 36 10.85 -2.10 -8.65
N ASN A 37 11.25 -0.88 -9.02
CA ASN A 37 12.66 -0.55 -9.20
C ASN A 37 13.33 -0.40 -7.82
N MET A 38 13.94 -1.49 -7.35
CA MET A 38 14.56 -1.56 -6.03
C MET A 38 15.79 -0.66 -5.89
N ASP A 39 16.55 -0.44 -6.96
CA ASP A 39 17.73 0.43 -6.93
C ASP A 39 17.32 1.87 -6.65
N LYS A 40 16.31 2.39 -7.38
CA LYS A 40 15.73 3.71 -7.12
C LYS A 40 15.05 3.81 -5.76
N LEU A 41 14.39 2.75 -5.28
CA LEU A 41 13.74 2.75 -3.97
C LEU A 41 14.75 2.89 -2.81
N ARG A 42 15.93 2.26 -2.92
CA ARG A 42 16.97 2.32 -1.89
C ARG A 42 17.53 3.72 -1.67
N GLU A 43 17.51 4.55 -2.70
CA GLU A 43 18.01 5.93 -2.65
C GLU A 43 17.02 6.91 -2.00
N ILE A 44 15.79 6.49 -1.72
CA ILE A 44 14.76 7.39 -1.20
C ILE A 44 14.97 7.65 0.30
N SER A 45 15.15 8.92 0.64
CA SER A 45 14.96 9.36 2.02
C SER A 45 13.48 9.39 2.37
N ILE A 46 13.02 8.36 3.10
CA ILE A 46 11.67 8.28 3.68
C ILE A 46 11.46 9.39 4.72
N LYS A 47 12.55 9.80 5.40
CA LYS A 47 12.52 10.84 6.45
C LYS A 47 12.28 12.20 5.81
N GLY A 48 11.06 12.73 5.97
CA GLY A 48 10.66 14.08 5.57
C GLY A 48 9.60 14.10 4.47
N ARG A 49 9.78 13.32 3.39
CA ARG A 49 8.93 13.43 2.18
C ARG A 49 7.45 13.14 2.43
N TRP A 50 7.14 12.09 3.20
CA TRP A 50 5.75 11.69 3.49
C TRP A 50 5.20 12.26 4.79
N VAL A 51 6.05 12.88 5.60
CA VAL A 51 5.65 13.46 6.90
C VAL A 51 4.89 14.76 6.68
N SER A 52 5.28 15.57 5.69
CA SER A 52 4.66 16.86 5.38
C SER A 52 3.39 16.78 4.54
N ARG A 53 3.06 15.60 3.98
CA ARG A 53 1.89 15.43 3.11
C ARG A 53 0.62 15.23 3.92
N ALA A 54 -0.50 15.67 3.35
CA ALA A 54 -1.83 15.31 3.85
C ALA A 54 -1.95 13.77 4.00
N GLY A 55 -2.76 13.35 4.96
CA GLY A 55 -2.95 11.94 5.30
C GLY A 55 -3.58 11.10 4.18
N GLY A 56 -3.89 9.85 4.51
CA GLY A 56 -4.46 8.87 3.59
C GLY A 56 -3.43 8.02 2.87
N ILE A 57 -3.87 7.17 1.94
CA ILE A 57 -3.00 6.26 1.19
C ILE A 57 -2.18 7.00 0.11
N TRP A 58 -2.76 8.01 -0.52
CA TRP A 58 -2.15 8.78 -1.60
C TRP A 58 -0.94 9.61 -1.18
N LYS A 59 -0.68 9.77 0.12
CA LYS A 59 0.59 10.31 0.61
C LYS A 59 1.80 9.50 0.13
N TYR A 60 1.60 8.22 -0.18
CA TYR A 60 2.61 7.27 -0.66
C TYR A 60 2.53 7.04 -2.18
N TRP A 61 1.95 7.96 -2.96
CA TRP A 61 1.65 7.73 -4.39
C TRP A 61 2.83 7.23 -5.22
N GLU A 62 4.08 7.59 -4.90
CA GLU A 62 5.23 7.06 -5.65
C GLU A 62 5.40 5.55 -5.49
N LEU A 63 4.83 4.93 -4.45
CA LEU A 63 4.80 3.48 -4.27
C LEU A 63 3.57 2.81 -4.89
N LEU A 64 2.58 3.58 -5.35
CA LEU A 64 1.36 3.03 -5.93
C LEU A 64 1.54 2.84 -7.44
N PRO A 65 0.91 1.83 -8.07
CA PRO A 65 0.97 1.62 -9.52
C PRO A 65 0.09 2.62 -10.30
N SER A 66 -0.12 3.82 -9.77
CA SER A 66 -0.98 4.85 -10.35
C SER A 66 -0.52 6.24 -9.93
N HIS A 67 -0.94 7.24 -10.70
CA HIS A 67 -0.66 8.64 -10.43
C HIS A 67 -1.78 9.30 -9.61
N PRO A 68 -1.46 10.24 -8.71
CA PRO A 68 -2.46 10.89 -7.87
C PRO A 68 -3.47 11.71 -8.67
N GLU A 69 -3.13 12.19 -9.87
CA GLU A 69 -4.09 12.85 -10.78
C GLU A 69 -5.24 11.95 -11.27
N LYS A 70 -5.08 10.62 -11.17
CA LYS A 70 -6.11 9.63 -11.53
C LYS A 70 -6.79 9.03 -10.30
N ALA A 71 -6.51 9.55 -9.11
CA ALA A 71 -7.03 9.02 -7.85
C ALA A 71 -8.53 9.31 -7.70
N ILE A 72 -9.31 8.26 -7.43
CA ILE A 72 -10.62 8.38 -6.80
C ILE A 72 -10.40 8.00 -5.34
N SER A 73 -10.68 8.93 -4.42
CA SER A 73 -10.38 8.72 -2.99
C SER A 73 -11.45 9.34 -2.12
N LEU A 74 -11.75 8.66 -1.01
CA LEU A 74 -12.57 9.17 0.09
C LEU A 74 -11.69 9.70 1.25
N GLY A 75 -10.38 9.78 1.06
CA GLY A 75 -9.41 10.12 2.10
C GLY A 75 -9.00 8.94 2.99
N GLU A 76 -9.20 7.71 2.51
CA GLU A 76 -8.87 6.46 3.20
C GLU A 76 -7.40 6.35 3.61
N GLY A 77 -7.15 5.65 4.70
CA GLY A 77 -5.84 5.48 5.29
C GLY A 77 -5.58 6.42 6.46
N ASN A 78 -4.31 6.51 6.88
CA ASN A 78 -3.89 7.25 8.07
C ASN A 78 -4.76 6.97 9.33
N THR A 79 -5.24 5.73 9.44
CA THR A 79 -6.15 5.30 10.50
C THR A 79 -5.47 5.22 11.86
N ARG A 80 -6.26 5.20 12.93
CA ARG A 80 -5.74 5.27 14.31
C ARG A 80 -4.84 4.07 14.64
N LEU A 81 -3.79 4.32 15.40
CA LEU A 81 -2.93 3.29 16.00
C LEU A 81 -3.03 3.41 17.52
N HIS A 82 -3.83 2.55 18.13
CA HIS A 82 -4.10 2.61 19.57
C HIS A 82 -3.06 1.82 20.34
N LYS A 83 -2.49 2.39 21.41
CA LYS A 83 -1.68 1.63 22.36
C LYS A 83 -2.58 0.94 23.38
N ALA A 84 -2.77 -0.37 23.26
CA ALA A 84 -3.72 -1.16 24.04
C ALA A 84 -3.17 -1.56 25.42
N ARG A 85 -2.85 -0.57 26.27
CA ARG A 85 -2.14 -0.78 27.55
C ARG A 85 -2.82 -1.79 28.48
N LYS A 86 -4.15 -1.72 28.63
CA LYS A 86 -4.92 -2.60 29.54
C LYS A 86 -4.88 -4.07 29.10
N ILE A 87 -5.11 -4.32 27.82
CA ILE A 87 -5.08 -5.68 27.24
C ILE A 87 -3.65 -6.19 27.25
N GLY A 88 -2.68 -5.35 26.85
CA GLY A 88 -1.27 -5.68 26.87
C GLY A 88 -0.80 -6.13 28.25
N SER A 89 -1.12 -5.37 29.31
CA SER A 89 -0.77 -5.73 30.68
C SER A 89 -1.37 -7.08 31.12
N LYS A 90 -2.64 -7.37 30.77
CA LYS A 90 -3.26 -8.67 31.06
C LYS A 90 -2.58 -9.84 30.35
N MET A 91 -1.98 -9.59 29.18
CA MET A 91 -1.28 -10.59 28.36
C MET A 91 0.23 -10.63 28.63
N GLY A 92 0.76 -9.84 29.59
CA GLY A 92 2.21 -9.73 29.83
C GLY A 92 2.98 -8.97 28.74
N LEU A 93 2.28 -8.24 27.85
CA LEU A 93 2.88 -7.47 26.75
C LEU A 93 3.08 -6.01 27.13
N LYS A 94 4.31 -5.51 26.98
CA LYS A 94 4.65 -4.09 27.22
C LYS A 94 4.20 -3.19 26.07
N GLU A 95 4.35 -3.66 24.84
CA GLU A 95 4.06 -2.92 23.62
C GLU A 95 3.02 -3.67 22.79
N LEU A 96 1.74 -3.42 23.08
CA LEU A 96 0.63 -3.89 22.27
C LEU A 96 -0.05 -2.71 21.58
N PHE A 97 -0.18 -2.79 20.26
CA PHE A 97 -0.85 -1.79 19.44
C PHE A 97 -1.96 -2.41 18.59
N VAL A 98 -3.02 -1.64 18.36
CA VAL A 98 -4.12 -2.01 17.48
C VAL A 98 -4.20 -0.98 16.36
N LYS A 99 -4.02 -1.43 15.12
CA LYS A 99 -4.23 -0.63 13.92
C LYS A 99 -5.72 -0.70 13.55
N ASP A 100 -6.43 0.39 13.81
CA ASP A 100 -7.88 0.43 13.74
C ASP A 100 -8.35 0.89 12.36
N GLU A 101 -8.50 -0.07 11.44
CA GLU A 101 -8.98 0.21 10.08
C GLU A 101 -10.49 0.51 10.00
N THR A 102 -11.21 0.45 11.13
CA THR A 102 -12.64 0.81 11.18
C THR A 102 -12.86 2.32 11.07
N THR A 103 -11.80 3.12 11.18
CA THR A 103 -11.87 4.57 11.00
C THR A 103 -11.65 5.02 9.55
N ASN A 104 -11.61 4.10 8.60
CA ASN A 104 -11.70 4.45 7.18
C ASN A 104 -13.14 4.88 6.82
N PRO A 105 -13.36 5.57 5.69
CA PRO A 105 -14.65 6.12 5.29
C PRO A 105 -15.84 5.15 5.33
N THR A 106 -15.67 3.89 4.91
CA THR A 106 -16.74 2.88 4.93
C THR A 106 -16.71 1.97 6.17
N GLY A 107 -15.75 2.19 7.07
CA GLY A 107 -15.54 1.34 8.24
C GLY A 107 -14.75 0.05 7.95
N SER A 108 -14.14 -0.07 6.76
CA SER A 108 -13.40 -1.26 6.35
C SER A 108 -11.98 -0.93 5.86
N PHE A 109 -11.06 -1.87 6.03
CA PHE A 109 -9.72 -1.78 5.43
C PHE A 109 -9.76 -1.83 3.90
N MET A 110 -10.85 -2.36 3.33
CA MET A 110 -11.05 -2.50 1.89
C MET A 110 -10.95 -1.16 1.15
N ASP A 111 -11.28 -0.04 1.81
CA ASP A 111 -11.20 1.30 1.22
C ASP A 111 -9.82 1.58 0.61
N ARG A 112 -8.75 1.01 1.18
CA ARG A 112 -7.37 1.22 0.72
C ARG A 112 -7.06 0.59 -0.65
N GLY A 113 -7.81 -0.42 -1.06
CA GLY A 113 -7.51 -1.19 -2.27
C GLY A 113 -8.72 -1.38 -3.20
N ALA A 114 -9.83 -0.72 -2.90
CA ALA A 114 -11.06 -0.73 -3.69
C ALA A 114 -10.92 0.06 -4.99
#